data_AF-A0A1W1D7S5-F1
#
_entry.id   AF-A0A1W1D7S5-F1
#
_cell.length_a   1.000
_cell.length_b   1.000
_cell.length_c   1.000
_cell.angle_alpha   90.00
_cell.angle_beta   90.00
_cell.angle_gamma   90.00
#
_symmetry.space_group_name_H-M   'P 1'
#
loop_
_entity.id
_entity.type
_entity.pdbx_description
1 polymer ?
#
loop_
_entity_poly.entity_id
_entity_poly.type
_entity_poly.pdbx_seq_one_letter_code
_entity_poly.pdbx_strand_id
1 'polypeptide(L)'
;MFLLTRDIQTPENQAMPWQSYINDQDQTVVFDLTMGQSKLLDAARLFGTEIEASLFENENVDPELEVYFSSTKVGGISARIILNIALNKQNIDILRDNIDVSMMMPSGVKKTTFKARAESLMSRFTIKSLTFIPRADLPENVVIDLFGKPDRVDLSDQGISYWHYPEKGLKIIMDDEQKDILEFYNQ
;
A
#
# COMPACT_ATOMS: atom_id res chain seq x y z
N MET A 1 -23.41 -9.39 29.43
CA MET A 1 -22.17 -9.14 28.68
C MET A 1 -22.39 -9.73 27.30
N PHE A 2 -22.77 -8.91 26.32
CA PHE A 2 -23.04 -9.37 24.96
C PHE A 2 -21.76 -9.22 24.14
N LEU A 3 -21.18 -10.34 23.71
CA LEU A 3 -20.15 -10.35 22.68
C LEU A 3 -20.86 -10.16 21.35
N LEU A 4 -20.84 -8.94 20.81
CA LEU A 4 -21.19 -8.71 19.42
C LEU A 4 -20.02 -9.26 18.59
N THR A 5 -20.10 -10.51 18.16
CA THR A 5 -19.29 -10.96 17.03
C THR A 5 -19.78 -10.16 15.83
N ARG A 6 -18.99 -9.20 15.35
CA ARG A 6 -19.22 -8.63 14.02
C ARG A 6 -19.24 -9.82 13.06
N ASP A 7 -20.30 -9.98 12.29
CA ASP A 7 -20.34 -10.98 11.22
C ASP A 7 -19.37 -10.52 10.12
N ILE A 8 -18.09 -10.85 10.26
CA ILE A 8 -17.07 -10.55 9.27
C ILE A 8 -17.29 -11.50 8.09
N GLN A 9 -17.80 -10.97 6.98
CA GLN A 9 -17.86 -11.72 5.73
C GLN A 9 -16.48 -11.72 5.09
N THR A 10 -15.72 -12.81 5.27
CA THR A 10 -14.49 -13.05 4.52
C THR A 10 -14.83 -13.38 3.07
N PRO A 11 -14.28 -12.67 2.08
CA PRO A 11 -14.54 -12.98 0.68
C PRO A 11 -13.95 -14.35 0.27
N GLU A 12 -14.66 -15.11 -0.57
CA GLU A 12 -14.24 -16.44 -1.06
C GLU A 12 -12.98 -16.40 -1.96
N ASN A 13 -12.64 -15.24 -2.51
CA ASN A 13 -11.45 -14.99 -3.32
C ASN A 13 -10.87 -13.61 -2.92
N GLN A 14 -9.54 -13.48 -2.94
CA GLN A 14 -8.82 -12.26 -2.57
C GLN A 14 -7.98 -11.69 -3.73
N ALA A 15 -8.15 -12.17 -4.97
CA ALA A 15 -7.34 -11.73 -6.11
C ALA A 15 -7.57 -10.29 -6.58
N MET A 16 -8.58 -9.58 -6.05
CA MET A 16 -9.00 -8.26 -6.51
C MET A 16 -8.97 -7.19 -5.40
N PRO A 17 -8.68 -5.92 -5.72
CA PRO A 17 -8.56 -4.87 -4.71
C PRO A 17 -9.88 -4.55 -3.99
N TRP A 18 -11.04 -4.71 -4.64
CA TRP A 18 -12.35 -4.48 -4.02
C TRP A 18 -12.78 -5.56 -3.03
N GLN A 19 -12.04 -6.67 -2.96
CA GLN A 19 -12.25 -7.74 -2.00
C GLN A 19 -11.56 -7.46 -0.66
N SER A 20 -11.03 -6.25 -0.43
CA SER A 20 -10.48 -5.91 0.88
C SER A 20 -11.54 -5.84 1.97
N TYR A 21 -11.11 -6.14 3.19
CA TYR A 21 -11.94 -6.14 4.39
C TYR A 21 -11.09 -5.89 5.64
N ILE A 22 -11.74 -5.55 6.76
CA ILE A 22 -11.13 -5.52 8.08
C ILE A 22 -11.33 -6.86 8.79
N ASN A 23 -10.25 -7.50 9.24
CA ASN A 23 -10.31 -8.76 9.99
C ASN A 23 -10.74 -8.58 11.45
N ASP A 24 -10.77 -9.67 12.23
CA ASP A 24 -11.17 -9.68 13.64
C ASP A 24 -10.16 -9.00 14.58
N GLN A 25 -8.98 -8.66 14.06
CA GLN A 25 -7.90 -7.95 14.76
C GLN A 25 -7.83 -6.46 14.35
N ASP A 26 -8.88 -5.94 13.70
CA ASP A 26 -8.94 -4.58 13.15
C ASP A 26 -7.81 -4.26 12.15
N GLN A 27 -7.36 -5.27 11.39
CA GLN A 27 -6.35 -5.11 10.35
C GLN A 27 -6.96 -5.20 8.96
N THR A 28 -6.42 -4.39 8.06
CA THR A 28 -6.79 -4.39 6.64
C THR A 28 -6.18 -5.59 5.93
N VAL A 29 -7.01 -6.36 5.26
CA VAL A 29 -6.62 -7.49 4.40
C VAL A 29 -6.97 -7.17 2.96
N VAL A 30 -6.01 -7.33 2.04
CA VAL A 30 -6.20 -7.20 0.59
C VAL A 30 -5.19 -8.09 -0.14
N PHE A 31 -5.58 -8.78 -1.21
CA PHE A 31 -4.68 -9.71 -1.92
C PHE A 31 -4.09 -10.81 -1.01
N ASP A 32 -4.82 -11.26 0.00
CA ASP A 32 -4.31 -12.16 1.07
C ASP A 32 -3.14 -11.58 1.88
N LEU A 33 -2.87 -10.28 1.76
CA LEU A 33 -1.89 -9.54 2.56
C LEU A 33 -2.59 -8.81 3.70
N THR A 34 -2.17 -9.07 4.93
CA THR A 34 -2.65 -8.40 6.13
C THR A 34 -1.68 -7.28 6.52
N MET A 35 -2.16 -6.05 6.53
CA MET A 35 -1.37 -4.87 6.89
C MET A 35 -0.90 -4.95 8.35
N GLY A 36 0.38 -4.68 8.58
CA GLY A 36 1.07 -4.84 9.86
C GLY A 36 1.59 -6.26 10.15
N GLN A 37 1.22 -7.27 9.35
CA GLN A 37 1.58 -8.68 9.61
C GLN A 37 2.27 -9.36 8.43
N SER A 38 1.73 -9.23 7.22
CA SER A 38 2.32 -9.83 6.02
C SER A 38 3.67 -9.19 5.72
N LYS A 39 4.59 -9.99 5.20
CA LYS A 39 5.96 -9.56 4.93
C LYS A 39 6.15 -9.20 3.47
N LEU A 40 7.22 -8.47 3.17
CA LEU A 40 7.59 -8.19 1.79
C LEU A 40 7.74 -9.48 0.95
N LEU A 41 8.24 -10.57 1.53
CA LEU A 41 8.32 -11.86 0.85
C LEU A 41 6.94 -12.40 0.41
N ASP A 42 5.89 -12.15 1.19
CA ASP A 42 4.54 -12.61 0.85
C ASP A 42 4.00 -11.82 -0.35
N ALA A 43 4.21 -10.50 -0.36
CA ALA A 43 3.86 -9.66 -1.51
C ALA A 43 4.66 -10.01 -2.77
N ALA A 44 5.95 -10.33 -2.65
CA ALA A 44 6.78 -10.72 -3.78
C ALA A 44 6.28 -12.01 -4.47
N ARG A 45 5.63 -12.92 -3.74
CA ARG A 45 4.99 -14.12 -4.32
C ARG A 45 3.77 -13.79 -5.18
N LEU A 46 3.09 -12.69 -4.86
CA LEU A 46 1.87 -12.25 -5.56
C LEU A 46 2.21 -11.35 -6.75
N PHE A 47 3.15 -10.42 -6.55
CA PHE A 47 3.38 -9.33 -7.49
C PHE A 47 4.62 -9.50 -8.36
N GLY A 48 5.49 -10.47 -8.04
CA GLY A 48 6.77 -10.71 -8.69
C GLY A 48 7.96 -10.26 -7.83
N THR A 49 9.17 -10.55 -8.30
CA THR A 49 10.42 -10.26 -7.56
C THR A 49 11.19 -9.05 -8.09
N GLU A 50 10.75 -8.47 -9.20
CA GLU A 50 11.33 -7.24 -9.73
C GLU A 50 10.83 -6.05 -8.89
N ILE A 51 11.68 -5.59 -7.99
CA ILE A 51 11.37 -4.52 -7.04
C ILE A 51 12.42 -3.42 -7.06
N GLU A 52 11.99 -2.20 -6.74
CA GLU A 52 12.89 -1.10 -6.42
C GLU A 52 12.58 -0.60 -5.01
N ALA A 53 13.56 -0.66 -4.11
CA ALA A 53 13.41 -0.17 -2.74
C ALA A 53 14.08 1.20 -2.56
N SER A 54 13.36 2.15 -1.98
CA SER A 54 13.87 3.49 -1.68
C SER A 54 13.44 3.93 -0.29
N LEU A 55 14.39 4.45 0.47
CA LEU A 55 14.14 5.09 1.76
C LEU A 55 14.08 6.60 1.57
N PHE A 56 12.99 7.21 2.01
CA PHE A 56 12.76 8.63 1.99
C PHE A 56 12.87 9.19 3.42
N GLU A 57 13.72 10.20 3.59
CA GLU A 57 13.95 10.87 4.87
C GLU A 57 13.73 12.37 4.69
N ASN A 58 12.98 13.00 5.59
CA ASN A 58 12.78 14.44 5.63
C ASN A 58 12.92 14.94 7.08
N GLU A 59 13.27 16.20 7.26
CA GLU A 59 13.29 16.81 8.59
C GLU A 59 11.88 16.77 9.21
N ASN A 60 11.79 16.25 10.44
CA ASN A 60 10.57 16.17 11.23
C ASN A 60 9.49 15.18 10.74
N VAL A 61 9.81 14.31 9.77
CA VAL A 61 8.92 13.21 9.34
C VAL A 61 9.62 11.88 9.57
N ASP A 62 8.86 10.88 10.01
CA ASP A 62 9.40 9.52 10.15
C ASP A 62 9.89 9.00 8.80
N PRO A 63 11.01 8.25 8.76
CA PRO A 63 11.54 7.71 7.52
C PRO A 63 10.59 6.68 6.92
N GLU A 64 10.43 6.72 5.59
CA GLU A 64 9.55 5.84 4.85
C GLU A 64 10.34 4.96 3.89
N LEU A 65 10.29 3.64 4.11
CA LEU A 65 10.83 2.66 3.16
C LEU A 65 9.72 2.22 2.22
N GLU A 66 9.84 2.61 0.96
CA GLU A 66 8.92 2.23 -0.09
C GLU A 66 9.54 1.15 -0.99
N VAL A 67 8.75 0.13 -1.30
CA VAL A 67 9.09 -0.92 -2.25
C VAL A 67 8.14 -0.88 -3.42
N TYR A 68 8.68 -0.61 -4.59
CA TYR A 68 7.96 -0.39 -5.83
C TYR A 68 7.97 -1.65 -6.70
N PHE A 69 6.78 -2.05 -7.15
CA PHE A 69 6.56 -3.03 -8.21
C PHE A 69 6.10 -2.29 -9.45
N SER A 70 7.02 -2.06 -10.40
CA SER A 70 6.81 -1.16 -11.55
C SER A 70 5.79 -1.70 -12.58
N SER A 71 5.60 -3.01 -12.62
CA SER A 71 4.64 -3.66 -13.51
C SER A 71 4.23 -5.02 -12.95
N THR A 72 3.02 -5.09 -12.39
CA THR A 72 2.47 -6.36 -11.91
C THR A 72 1.12 -6.67 -12.57
N LYS A 73 0.76 -7.95 -12.60
CA LYS A 73 -0.57 -8.42 -13.01
C LYS A 73 -1.15 -9.30 -11.91
N VAL A 74 -2.13 -8.77 -11.19
CA VAL A 74 -2.84 -9.47 -10.11
C VAL A 74 -4.33 -9.50 -10.42
N GLY A 75 -4.97 -10.66 -10.27
CA GLY A 75 -6.39 -10.83 -10.61
C GLY A 75 -6.73 -10.52 -12.08
N GLY A 76 -5.75 -10.51 -12.98
CA GLY A 76 -5.93 -10.09 -14.37
C GLY A 76 -5.78 -8.59 -14.63
N ILE A 77 -5.67 -7.76 -13.59
CA ILE A 77 -5.50 -6.31 -13.66
C ILE A 77 -4.01 -5.99 -13.70
N SER A 78 -3.60 -5.15 -14.66
CA SER A 78 -2.24 -4.60 -14.68
C SER A 78 -2.16 -3.36 -13.81
N ALA A 79 -1.16 -3.28 -12.93
CA ALA A 79 -1.01 -2.17 -11.99
C ALA A 79 0.45 -1.88 -11.67
N ARG A 80 0.68 -0.72 -11.05
CA ARG A 80 1.86 -0.46 -10.22
C ARG A 80 1.46 -0.66 -8.76
N ILE A 81 2.37 -1.20 -7.96
CA ILE A 81 2.16 -1.34 -6.52
C ILE A 81 3.31 -0.68 -5.78
N ILE A 82 2.98 0.04 -4.72
CA ILE A 82 3.94 0.63 -3.78
C ILE A 82 3.60 0.09 -2.40
N LEU A 83 4.56 -0.55 -1.75
CA LEU A 83 4.42 -0.98 -0.36
C LEU A 83 5.20 -0.04 0.53
N ASN A 84 4.55 0.53 1.55
CA ASN A 84 5.27 1.16 2.63
C ASN A 84 5.62 0.08 3.66
N ILE A 85 6.89 -0.06 4.00
CA ILE A 85 7.39 -1.11 4.89
C ILE A 85 7.53 -0.56 6.30
N ALA A 86 7.03 -1.31 7.29
CA ALA A 86 7.15 -0.94 8.69
C ALA A 86 8.63 -0.95 9.13
N LEU A 87 9.14 0.21 9.49
CA LEU A 87 10.50 0.38 10.00
C LEU A 87 10.50 0.47 11.52
N ASN A 88 11.51 -0.17 12.10
CA ASN A 88 11.95 0.09 13.46
C ASN A 88 13.44 0.48 13.43
N LYS A 89 13.99 0.92 14.57
CA LYS A 89 15.39 1.36 14.65
C LYS A 89 16.38 0.28 14.16
N GLN A 90 16.12 -0.98 14.51
CA GLN A 90 16.97 -2.11 14.10
C GLN A 90 16.93 -2.32 12.58
N ASN A 91 15.76 -2.20 11.94
CA ASN A 91 15.61 -2.31 10.49
C ASN A 91 16.45 -1.22 9.78
N ILE A 92 16.38 0.02 10.26
CA ILE A 92 17.14 1.15 9.69
C ILE A 92 18.64 0.89 9.79
N ASP A 93 19.13 0.45 10.95
CA ASP A 93 20.56 0.19 11.15
C ASP A 93 21.07 -0.92 10.21
N ILE A 94 20.29 -1.99 10.00
CA ILE A 94 20.61 -3.07 9.06
C ILE A 94 20.72 -2.55 7.61
N LEU A 95 19.87 -1.59 7.23
CA LEU A 95 19.83 -1.05 5.87
C LEU A 95 20.99 -0.09 5.59
N ARG A 96 21.49 0.63 6.59
CA ARG A 96 22.60 1.58 6.47
C ARG A 96 23.87 0.94 5.90
N ASP A 97 24.14 -0.31 6.27
CA ASP A 97 25.32 -1.06 5.77
C ASP A 97 25.18 -1.49 4.30
N ASN A 98 24.01 -1.34 3.71
CA ASN A 98 23.69 -1.81 2.36
C ASN A 98 23.21 -0.69 1.41
N ILE A 99 23.52 0.57 1.72
CA ILE A 99 23.23 1.72 0.85
C ILE A 99 23.99 1.59 -0.47
N ASP A 100 23.32 1.93 -1.57
CA ASP A 100 23.90 2.10 -2.90
C ASP A 100 24.11 3.58 -3.21
N VAL A 101 23.03 4.34 -3.37
CA VAL A 101 23.06 5.79 -3.64
C VAL A 101 22.22 6.51 -2.60
N SER A 102 22.67 7.71 -2.19
CA SER A 102 21.90 8.61 -1.35
C SER A 102 21.99 10.02 -1.92
N MET A 103 20.83 10.63 -2.19
CA MET A 103 20.75 11.95 -2.82
C MET A 103 19.70 12.84 -2.16
N MET A 104 19.98 14.14 -2.09
CA MET A 104 19.01 15.15 -1.71
C MET A 104 18.17 15.53 -2.94
N MET A 105 16.85 15.33 -2.89
CA MET A 105 15.96 15.76 -3.95
C MET A 105 15.73 17.28 -3.90
N PRO A 106 15.33 17.94 -5.01
CA PRO A 106 15.01 19.37 -5.01
C PRO A 106 13.95 19.77 -3.99
N SER A 107 13.07 18.84 -3.61
CA SER A 107 12.05 19.02 -2.57
C SER A 107 12.60 19.07 -1.14
N GLY A 108 13.89 18.81 -0.93
CA GLY A 108 14.51 18.68 0.39
C GLY A 108 14.39 17.28 1.02
N VAL A 109 13.68 16.35 0.36
CA VAL A 109 13.60 14.95 0.80
C VAL A 109 14.86 14.22 0.36
N LYS A 110 15.51 13.52 1.28
CA LYS A 110 16.64 12.65 0.99
C LYS A 110 16.12 11.27 0.53
N LYS A 111 16.47 10.88 -0.69
CA LYS A 111 16.18 9.55 -1.26
C LYS A 111 17.43 8.68 -1.20
N THR A 112 17.30 7.50 -0.59
CA THR A 112 18.37 6.50 -0.48
C THR A 112 17.94 5.20 -1.12
N THR A 113 18.74 4.69 -2.07
CA THR A 113 18.57 3.37 -2.69
C THR A 113 19.56 2.38 -2.09
N PHE A 114 19.33 1.10 -2.34
CA PHE A 114 20.07 0.02 -1.70
C PHE A 114 20.66 -0.97 -2.71
N LYS A 115 21.73 -1.65 -2.28
CA LYS A 115 22.31 -2.77 -3.02
C LYS A 115 21.37 -3.98 -2.96
N ALA A 116 21.45 -4.88 -3.94
CA ALA A 116 20.62 -6.09 -4.01
C ALA A 116 20.61 -6.93 -2.72
N ARG A 117 21.69 -6.91 -1.92
CA ARG A 117 21.74 -7.62 -0.63
C ARG A 117 20.71 -7.10 0.39
N ALA A 118 20.34 -5.81 0.31
CA ALA A 118 19.34 -5.21 1.16
C ALA A 118 17.94 -5.79 0.91
N GLU A 119 17.60 -6.15 -0.33
CA GLU A 119 16.30 -6.74 -0.68
C GLU A 119 16.07 -8.05 0.10
N SER A 120 17.11 -8.88 0.22
CA SER A 120 17.04 -10.11 1.03
C SER A 120 16.80 -9.81 2.51
N LEU A 121 17.33 -8.71 3.04
CA LEU A 121 17.12 -8.29 4.43
C LEU A 121 15.69 -7.76 4.62
N MET A 122 15.20 -6.96 3.66
CA MET A 122 13.84 -6.40 3.66
C MET A 122 12.75 -7.46 3.53
N SER A 123 13.05 -8.62 2.93
CA SER A 123 12.08 -9.71 2.72
C SER A 123 11.29 -10.12 3.98
N ARG A 124 11.85 -9.89 5.17
CA ARG A 124 11.26 -10.23 6.46
C ARG A 124 10.49 -9.09 7.12
N PHE A 125 10.63 -7.87 6.62
CA PHE A 125 9.95 -6.70 7.17
C PHE A 125 8.46 -6.75 6.82
N THR A 126 7.64 -6.25 7.73
CA THR A 126 6.19 -6.25 7.58
C THR A 126 5.72 -5.06 6.75
N ILE A 127 4.62 -5.24 6.03
CA ILE A 127 4.00 -4.22 5.19
C ILE A 127 3.14 -3.34 6.10
N LYS A 128 3.35 -2.02 6.07
CA LYS A 128 2.54 -1.02 6.80
C LYS A 128 1.30 -0.63 5.99
N SER A 129 1.47 -0.38 4.70
CA SER A 129 0.40 -0.04 3.77
C SER A 129 0.72 -0.51 2.35
N LEU A 130 -0.32 -0.61 1.53
CA LEU A 130 -0.25 -0.97 0.12
C LEU A 130 -0.97 0.09 -0.71
N THR A 131 -0.27 0.67 -1.68
CA THR A 131 -0.85 1.55 -2.69
C THR A 131 -0.93 0.79 -4.02
N PHE A 132 -2.13 0.72 -4.58
CA PHE A 132 -2.43 0.06 -5.84
C PHE A 132 -2.86 1.11 -6.87
N ILE A 133 -2.11 1.19 -7.98
CA ILE A 133 -2.36 2.15 -9.05
C ILE A 133 -2.69 1.35 -10.33
N PRO A 134 -3.97 1.15 -10.67
CA PRO A 134 -4.36 0.42 -11.87
C PRO A 134 -3.89 1.15 -13.13
N ARG A 135 -3.58 0.37 -14.18
CA ARG A 135 -3.34 0.95 -15.51
C ARG A 135 -4.63 1.38 -16.20
N ALA A 136 -5.72 0.64 -15.96
CA ALA A 136 -7.05 1.02 -16.42
C ALA A 136 -7.57 2.19 -15.60
N ASP A 137 -8.38 3.04 -16.21
CA ASP A 137 -9.10 4.09 -15.50
C ASP A 137 -10.25 3.46 -14.69
N LEU A 138 -10.50 3.99 -13.49
CA LEU A 138 -11.60 3.58 -12.64
C LEU A 138 -12.54 4.78 -12.47
N PRO A 139 -13.39 5.09 -13.46
CA PRO A 139 -14.34 6.17 -13.33
C PRO A 139 -15.28 5.92 -12.15
N GLU A 140 -15.86 6.99 -11.62
CA GLU A 140 -16.69 6.99 -10.40
C GLU A 140 -17.72 5.85 -10.36
N ASN A 141 -18.44 5.62 -11.46
CA ASN A 141 -19.46 4.58 -11.53
C ASN A 141 -18.87 3.17 -11.37
N VAL A 142 -17.69 2.92 -11.95
CA VAL A 142 -16.99 1.63 -11.82
C VAL A 142 -16.48 1.44 -10.40
N VAL A 143 -16.00 2.50 -9.75
CA VAL A 143 -15.62 2.45 -8.33
C VAL A 143 -16.82 2.09 -7.46
N ILE A 144 -17.97 2.72 -7.68
CA ILE A 144 -19.20 2.43 -6.93
C ILE A 144 -19.66 0.97 -7.18
N ASP A 145 -19.58 0.49 -8.42
CA ASP A 145 -20.00 -0.89 -8.75
C ASP A 145 -19.10 -1.94 -8.09
N LEU A 146 -17.80 -1.68 -7.98
CA LEU A 146 -16.82 -2.62 -7.43
C LEU A 146 -16.71 -2.54 -5.90
N PHE A 147 -16.66 -1.32 -5.35
CA PHE A 147 -16.38 -1.06 -3.93
C PHE A 147 -17.62 -0.72 -3.11
N GLY A 148 -18.73 -0.36 -3.76
CA GLY A 148 -19.90 0.23 -3.11
C GLY A 148 -19.78 1.74 -2.95
N LYS A 149 -20.77 2.34 -2.27
CA LYS A 149 -20.75 3.78 -1.95
C LYS A 149 -19.75 4.05 -0.83
N PRO A 150 -18.96 5.15 -0.92
CA PRO A 150 -18.06 5.54 0.15
C PRO A 150 -18.85 6.03 1.38
N ASP A 151 -18.27 5.86 2.56
CA ASP A 151 -18.80 6.39 3.81
C ASP A 151 -18.62 7.91 3.91
N ARG A 152 -17.52 8.42 3.33
CA ARG A 152 -17.19 9.85 3.29
C ARG A 152 -16.44 10.19 2.01
N VAL A 153 -16.75 11.36 1.44
CA VAL A 153 -16.00 11.95 0.33
C VAL A 153 -15.53 13.34 0.76
N ASP A 154 -14.21 13.55 0.75
CA ASP A 154 -13.60 14.86 0.99
C ASP A 154 -13.13 15.43 -0.36
N LEU A 155 -13.47 16.69 -0.67
CA LEU A 155 -13.10 17.36 -1.91
C LEU A 155 -11.98 18.37 -1.64
N SER A 156 -10.94 18.34 -2.48
CA SER A 156 -9.92 19.39 -2.48
C SER A 156 -10.28 20.53 -3.44
N ASP A 157 -9.63 21.68 -3.24
CA ASP A 157 -9.75 22.84 -4.12
C ASP A 157 -9.19 22.60 -5.54
N GLN A 158 -8.49 21.48 -5.75
CA GLN A 158 -7.80 21.13 -7.01
C GLN A 158 -8.54 20.05 -7.81
N GLY A 159 -9.80 19.74 -7.48
CA GLY A 159 -10.59 18.73 -8.20
C GLY A 159 -10.26 17.29 -7.80
N ILE A 160 -9.29 17.05 -6.92
CA ILE A 160 -9.02 15.73 -6.34
C ILE A 160 -10.08 15.44 -5.27
N SER A 161 -10.67 14.24 -5.31
CA SER A 161 -11.59 13.76 -4.28
C SER A 161 -11.05 12.52 -3.56
N TYR A 162 -11.27 12.47 -2.24
CA TYR A 162 -10.80 11.42 -1.35
C TYR A 162 -12.00 10.63 -0.84
N TRP A 163 -12.13 9.40 -1.29
CA TRP A 163 -13.24 8.51 -1.01
C TRP A 163 -12.82 7.52 0.07
N HIS A 164 -13.51 7.53 1.20
CA HIS A 164 -13.15 6.73 2.37
C HIS A 164 -14.07 5.51 2.53
N TYR A 165 -13.44 4.35 2.70
CA TYR A 165 -14.09 3.04 2.92
C TYR A 165 -13.47 2.38 4.17
N PRO A 166 -13.79 2.85 5.39
CA PRO A 166 -13.23 2.33 6.65
C PRO A 166 -13.42 0.81 6.83
N GLU A 167 -14.56 0.24 6.42
CA GLU A 167 -14.82 -1.21 6.51
C GLU A 167 -13.95 -2.06 5.55
N LYS A 168 -13.26 -1.40 4.62
CA LYS A 168 -12.34 -1.98 3.65
C LYS A 168 -10.89 -1.60 3.92
N GLY A 169 -10.63 -0.79 4.95
CA GLY A 169 -9.31 -0.23 5.24
C GLY A 169 -8.73 0.58 4.08
N LEU A 170 -9.60 1.23 3.31
CA LEU A 170 -9.29 1.77 2.00
C LEU A 170 -9.62 3.25 1.91
N LYS A 171 -8.74 3.99 1.24
CA LYS A 171 -8.99 5.32 0.70
C LYS A 171 -8.73 5.30 -0.81
N ILE A 172 -9.64 5.81 -1.60
CA ILE A 172 -9.47 5.99 -3.05
C ILE A 172 -9.27 7.48 -3.32
N ILE A 173 -8.19 7.83 -4.01
CA ILE A 173 -7.92 9.17 -4.50
C ILE A 173 -8.32 9.18 -5.96
N MET A 174 -9.37 9.94 -6.27
CA MET A 174 -9.88 10.15 -7.61
C MET A 174 -9.37 11.50 -8.11
N ASP A 175 -8.72 11.50 -9.26
CA ASP A 175 -8.17 12.70 -9.91
C ASP A 175 -8.50 12.62 -11.41
N ASP A 176 -9.32 13.55 -11.91
CA ASP A 176 -9.75 13.56 -13.31
C ASP A 176 -8.59 13.72 -14.31
N GLU A 177 -7.41 14.20 -13.85
CA GLU A 177 -6.23 14.40 -14.68
C GLU A 177 -5.17 13.28 -14.53
N GLN A 178 -5.22 12.53 -13.42
CA GLN A 178 -4.23 11.50 -13.08
C GLN A 178 -4.87 10.11 -12.95
N LYS A 179 -4.05 9.09 -12.66
CA LYS A 179 -4.58 7.75 -12.40
C LYS A 179 -5.15 7.69 -11.00
N ASP A 180 -6.31 7.03 -10.85
CA ASP A 180 -6.90 6.76 -9.55
C ASP A 180 -5.94 5.93 -8.69
N ILE A 181 -5.87 6.25 -7.40
CA ILE A 181 -4.96 5.61 -6.45
C ILE A 181 -5.77 4.96 -5.34
N LEU A 182 -5.53 3.67 -5.08
CA LEU A 182 -6.17 2.93 -4.00
C LEU A 182 -5.13 2.70 -2.90
N GLU A 183 -5.36 3.25 -1.72
CA GLU A 183 -4.48 3.12 -0.56
C GLU A 183 -5.12 2.26 0.52
N PHE A 184 -4.47 1.14 0.84
CA PHE A 184 -4.88 0.20 1.88
C PHE A 184 -3.97 0.31 3.10
N TYR A 185 -4.55 0.54 4.27
CA TYR A 185 -3.83 0.73 5.53
C TYR A 185 -4.73 0.40 6.73
N ASN A 186 -4.13 0.06 7.87
CA ASN A 186 -4.88 -0.09 9.13
C ASN A 186 -5.36 1.29 9.59
N GLN A 187 -6.66 1.40 9.92
CA GLN A 187 -7.29 2.66 10.34
C GLN A 187 -6.85 3.13 11.74
#